data_AF-A0A962DFM0-F1
#
_entry.id   AF-A0A962DFM0-F1
#
_cell.length_a   1.000
_cell.length_b   1.000
_cell.length_c   1.000
_cell.angle_alpha   90.00
_cell.angle_beta   90.00
_cell.angle_gamma   90.00
#
_symmetry.space_group_name_H-M   'P 1'
#
loop_
_entity.id
_entity.type
_entity.pdbx_description
1 polymer ?
#
loop_
_entity_poly.entity_id
_entity_poly.type
_entity_poly.pdbx_seq_one_letter_code
_entity_poly.pdbx_strand_id
1 'polypeptide(L)'
;MTKIKYERGSEWRKWDLHTHTKGTQKNDNFTSLSFDKFCKKMLLEAIDNQIQVIGITDYFNLDNYLKLKSYIQEIDKNNDFETQQKEEIKDILLVPNVELRMLPSTDSGKLVNIHCLFNPENNFVESLENDFFASLHDSGGNKMNRQGIISLGKSLDPMISDNDVAYKKGIDNFHVDISSLSKLFKKNSKLSENTIIAVSNSNQDGASGLQKHYELFENNDSSLDSVRKNIYELSQVIFSGNPNDRLFFLGLKSGCDKELVIHNCGSLKPCIHGSDAHKETELFKPHKNRYCWIKADPTFEGLKQIICEPEERVLIQPNKPEEKSGYQVIDSIEINNNLCNQKIMFNPNLNTIIGGRSTGKSKLLQVLVNKINSEELKNDENFNNSIDFIDKLSVNAKVIWKDKEENKNRDIDFFPQSYMYKIANTESRKDELVENI
;
A
#
# COMPACT_ATOMS: atom_id res chain seq x y z
N MET A 1 -17.70 15.50 -16.08
CA MET A 1 -17.37 14.96 -14.74
C MET A 1 -16.10 14.13 -14.89
N THR A 2 -15.06 14.44 -14.14
CA THR A 2 -13.86 13.59 -14.06
C THR A 2 -14.31 12.22 -13.53
N LYS A 3 -14.05 11.15 -14.28
CA LYS A 3 -14.37 9.78 -13.85
C LYS A 3 -13.54 9.49 -12.59
N ILE A 4 -14.19 9.32 -11.45
CA ILE A 4 -13.50 8.92 -10.21
C ILE A 4 -13.11 7.46 -10.41
N LYS A 5 -11.81 7.15 -10.39
CA LYS A 5 -11.30 5.79 -10.63
C LYS A 5 -11.70 4.82 -9.51
N TYR A 6 -11.71 5.30 -8.26
CA TYR A 6 -12.00 4.50 -7.06
C TYR A 6 -13.22 5.06 -6.32
N GLU A 7 -14.41 4.80 -6.84
CA GLU A 7 -15.68 5.38 -6.35
C GLU A 7 -16.05 4.95 -4.92
N ARG A 8 -15.53 3.81 -4.45
CA ARG A 8 -15.73 3.28 -3.10
C ARG A 8 -14.70 3.76 -2.07
N GLY A 9 -13.68 4.50 -2.51
CA GLY A 9 -12.52 4.85 -1.69
C GLY A 9 -11.71 3.62 -1.25
N SER A 10 -11.10 3.73 -0.06
CA SER A 10 -10.15 2.73 0.46
C SER A 10 -10.79 1.35 0.65
N GLU A 11 -10.29 0.37 -0.09
CA GLU A 11 -10.64 -1.04 0.04
C GLU A 11 -9.37 -1.89 0.21
N TRP A 12 -9.52 -3.08 0.80
CA TRP A 12 -8.45 -4.06 0.87
C TRP A 12 -8.12 -4.60 -0.53
N ARG A 13 -6.89 -4.34 -0.97
CA ARG A 13 -6.32 -4.81 -2.24
C ARG A 13 -4.99 -5.50 -1.97
N LYS A 14 -4.55 -6.41 -2.84
CA LYS A 14 -3.22 -7.04 -2.74
C LYS A 14 -2.16 -6.14 -3.38
N TRP A 15 -1.11 -5.88 -2.63
CA TRP A 15 0.04 -5.08 -3.04
C TRP A 15 1.27 -5.98 -2.92
N ASP A 16 2.01 -6.18 -4.01
CA ASP A 16 3.30 -6.86 -3.96
C ASP A 16 4.39 -5.81 -4.12
N LEU A 17 4.96 -5.32 -3.02
CA LEU A 17 5.87 -4.18 -3.03
C LEU A 17 7.35 -4.54 -3.22
N HIS A 18 7.65 -5.84 -3.37
CA HIS A 18 9.02 -6.33 -3.54
C HIS A 18 9.01 -7.47 -4.56
N THR A 19 9.18 -7.11 -5.83
CA THR A 19 9.28 -8.05 -6.95
C THR A 19 10.45 -7.67 -7.84
N HIS A 20 11.38 -8.60 -8.07
CA HIS A 20 12.45 -8.43 -9.05
C HIS A 20 11.99 -8.80 -10.46
N THR A 21 12.73 -8.33 -11.46
CA THR A 21 12.41 -8.56 -12.88
C THR A 21 13.53 -9.30 -13.60
N LYS A 22 13.22 -9.84 -14.79
CA LYS A 22 14.24 -10.43 -15.66
C LYS A 22 15.34 -9.41 -15.97
N GLY A 23 16.60 -9.80 -15.83
CA GLY A 23 17.75 -8.91 -15.95
C GLY A 23 18.13 -8.24 -14.62
N THR A 24 17.52 -8.63 -13.50
CA THR A 24 17.99 -8.22 -12.18
C THR A 24 19.46 -8.63 -11.98
N GLN A 25 20.23 -7.76 -11.34
CA GLN A 25 21.68 -7.88 -11.27
C GLN A 25 22.10 -9.04 -10.34
N LYS A 26 21.20 -9.48 -9.45
CA LYS A 26 21.43 -10.57 -8.49
C LYS A 26 20.35 -11.62 -8.58
N ASN A 27 20.76 -12.89 -8.53
CA ASN A 27 19.87 -14.06 -8.50
C ASN A 27 18.79 -14.06 -9.61
N ASP A 28 19.11 -13.61 -10.82
CA ASP A 28 18.21 -13.73 -11.97
C ASP A 28 18.06 -15.20 -12.39
N ASN A 29 16.97 -15.82 -11.96
CA ASN A 29 16.59 -17.19 -12.34
C ASN A 29 15.33 -17.19 -13.21
N PHE A 30 15.05 -16.09 -13.94
CA PHE A 30 13.90 -15.98 -14.83
C PHE A 30 14.16 -16.63 -16.20
N THR A 31 13.33 -17.62 -16.55
CA THR A 31 13.52 -18.50 -17.71
C THR A 31 13.04 -17.93 -19.05
N SER A 32 12.24 -16.86 -19.05
CA SER A 32 11.77 -16.20 -20.28
C SER A 32 12.94 -15.80 -21.17
N LEU A 33 12.79 -15.98 -22.48
CA LEU A 33 13.86 -15.72 -23.45
C LEU A 33 14.13 -14.23 -23.67
N SER A 34 13.15 -13.36 -23.45
CA SER A 34 13.27 -11.91 -23.58
C SER A 34 12.56 -11.19 -22.44
N PHE A 35 12.88 -9.90 -22.25
CA PHE A 35 12.20 -9.05 -21.28
C PHE A 35 10.70 -8.94 -21.59
N ASP A 36 10.32 -8.77 -22.85
CA ASP A 36 8.91 -8.70 -23.27
C ASP A 36 8.13 -9.98 -22.94
N LYS A 37 8.72 -11.16 -23.17
CA LYS A 37 8.10 -12.44 -22.79
C LYS A 37 7.94 -12.56 -21.28
N PHE A 38 8.92 -12.06 -20.53
CA PHE A 38 8.83 -11.96 -19.07
C PHE A 38 7.71 -11.01 -18.64
N CYS A 39 7.63 -9.80 -19.21
CA CYS A 39 6.56 -8.83 -18.93
C CYS A 39 5.18 -9.44 -19.18
N LYS A 40 5.00 -10.15 -20.30
CA LYS A 40 3.76 -10.87 -20.58
C LYS A 40 3.40 -11.83 -19.46
N LYS A 41 4.32 -12.71 -19.09
CA LYS A 41 4.08 -13.71 -18.04
C LYS A 41 3.81 -13.06 -16.68
N MET A 42 4.59 -12.06 -16.31
CA MET A 42 4.45 -11.31 -15.07
C MET A 42 3.07 -10.63 -14.99
N LEU A 43 2.63 -9.96 -16.04
CA LEU A 43 1.35 -9.25 -16.02
C LEU A 43 0.16 -10.23 -15.97
N LEU A 44 0.24 -11.38 -16.64
CA LEU A 44 -0.78 -12.42 -16.52
C LEU A 44 -0.82 -13.03 -15.11
N GLU A 45 0.34 -13.34 -14.51
CA GLU A 45 0.38 -13.81 -13.12
C GLU A 45 -0.14 -12.75 -12.14
N ALA A 46 0.07 -11.45 -12.40
CA ALA A 46 -0.49 -10.38 -11.57
C ALA A 46 -2.03 -10.37 -11.62
N ILE A 47 -2.63 -10.55 -12.81
CA ILE A 47 -4.08 -10.71 -12.98
C ILE A 47 -4.58 -11.96 -12.24
N ASP A 48 -3.96 -13.11 -12.48
CA ASP A 48 -4.37 -14.39 -11.89
C ASP A 48 -4.33 -14.36 -10.35
N ASN A 49 -3.37 -13.62 -9.78
CA ASN A 49 -3.23 -13.46 -8.32
C ASN A 49 -4.00 -12.25 -7.75
N GLN A 50 -4.70 -11.48 -8.60
CA GLN A 50 -5.46 -10.27 -8.24
C GLN A 50 -4.60 -9.18 -7.60
N ILE A 51 -3.39 -8.97 -8.12
CA ILE A 51 -2.48 -7.92 -7.67
C ILE A 51 -2.90 -6.58 -8.27
N GLN A 52 -2.95 -5.55 -7.44
CA GLN A 52 -3.37 -4.20 -7.84
C GLN A 52 -2.21 -3.20 -7.81
N VAL A 53 -1.13 -3.52 -7.07
CA VAL A 53 0.08 -2.70 -7.01
C VAL A 53 1.30 -3.61 -7.05
N ILE A 54 2.28 -3.24 -7.87
CA ILE A 54 3.55 -3.95 -8.01
C ILE A 54 4.71 -2.99 -7.75
N GLY A 55 5.51 -3.28 -6.73
CA GLY A 55 6.79 -2.65 -6.45
C GLY A 55 7.91 -3.31 -7.26
N ILE A 56 8.35 -2.65 -8.33
CA ILE A 56 9.43 -3.14 -9.18
C ILE A 56 10.76 -2.84 -8.49
N THR A 57 11.44 -3.90 -8.07
CA THR A 57 12.63 -3.80 -7.22
C THR A 57 13.90 -3.96 -8.04
N ASP A 58 14.60 -2.84 -8.25
CA ASP A 58 15.87 -2.77 -8.97
C ASP A 58 17.02 -2.40 -8.01
N TYR A 59 18.20 -2.98 -8.23
CA TYR A 59 19.39 -2.69 -7.42
C TYR A 59 20.07 -1.41 -7.91
N PHE A 60 20.03 -0.34 -7.10
CA PHE A 60 20.73 0.94 -7.35
C PHE A 60 20.37 1.67 -8.67
N ASN A 61 19.28 1.30 -9.35
CA ASN A 61 18.82 1.95 -10.59
C ASN A 61 17.29 1.80 -10.75
N LEU A 62 16.73 2.25 -11.88
CA LEU A 62 15.31 2.10 -12.23
C LEU A 62 15.11 1.50 -13.63
N ASP A 63 16.13 0.86 -14.20
CA ASP A 63 16.16 0.50 -15.61
C ASP A 63 15.02 -0.46 -15.97
N ASN A 64 14.75 -1.46 -15.14
CA ASN A 64 13.72 -2.45 -15.47
C ASN A 64 12.33 -1.94 -15.13
N TYR A 65 12.18 -1.12 -14.08
CA TYR A 65 10.95 -0.36 -13.85
C TYR A 65 10.57 0.48 -15.08
N LEU A 66 11.51 1.24 -15.64
CA LEU A 66 11.28 2.07 -16.83
C LEU A 66 10.92 1.22 -18.05
N LYS A 67 11.64 0.10 -18.29
CA LYS A 67 11.30 -0.82 -19.40
C LYS A 67 9.90 -1.40 -19.27
N LEU A 68 9.50 -1.87 -18.08
CA LEU A 68 8.17 -2.42 -17.87
C LEU A 68 7.09 -1.34 -18.00
N LYS A 69 7.35 -0.13 -17.50
CA LYS A 69 6.45 1.02 -17.66
C LYS A 69 6.24 1.36 -19.14
N SER A 70 7.30 1.39 -19.94
CA SER A 70 7.20 1.57 -21.40
C SER A 70 6.42 0.42 -22.07
N TYR A 71 6.67 -0.83 -21.66
CA TYR A 71 5.92 -1.98 -22.17
C TYR A 71 4.40 -1.86 -21.91
N ILE A 72 4.00 -1.41 -20.71
CA ILE A 72 2.58 -1.17 -20.38
C ILE A 72 2.00 0.03 -21.14
N GLN A 73 2.78 1.10 -21.35
CA GLN A 73 2.32 2.26 -22.15
C GLN A 73 2.00 1.88 -23.60
N GLU A 74 2.66 0.84 -24.13
CA GLU A 74 2.41 0.34 -25.48
C GLU A 74 1.47 -0.88 -25.52
N ILE A 75 0.83 -1.25 -24.40
CA ILE A 75 0.02 -2.47 -24.27
C ILE A 75 -1.13 -2.55 -25.27
N ASP A 76 -1.68 -1.39 -25.69
CA ASP A 76 -2.76 -1.34 -26.66
C ASP A 76 -2.35 -1.87 -28.03
N LYS A 77 -1.08 -1.65 -28.42
CA LYS A 77 -0.48 -2.16 -29.66
C LYS A 77 -0.12 -3.66 -29.56
N ASN A 78 -0.12 -4.21 -28.35
CA ASN A 78 0.28 -5.59 -28.12
C ASN A 78 -0.90 -6.54 -28.39
N ASN A 79 -0.72 -7.52 -29.28
CA ASN A 79 -1.74 -8.51 -29.62
C ASN A 79 -1.74 -9.74 -28.69
N ASP A 80 -0.84 -9.78 -27.72
CA ASP A 80 -0.67 -10.90 -26.78
C ASP A 80 -1.68 -10.92 -25.63
N PHE A 81 -2.48 -9.87 -25.48
CA PHE A 81 -3.43 -9.70 -24.39
C PHE A 81 -4.84 -9.44 -24.92
N GLU A 82 -5.82 -10.02 -24.25
CA GLU A 82 -7.24 -9.74 -24.48
C GLU A 82 -7.59 -8.32 -24.05
N THR A 83 -8.68 -7.75 -24.60
CA THR A 83 -9.12 -6.39 -24.26
C THR A 83 -9.34 -6.21 -22.76
N GLN A 84 -9.94 -7.20 -22.09
CA GLN A 84 -10.17 -7.14 -20.64
C GLN A 84 -8.84 -7.14 -19.87
N GLN A 85 -7.90 -8.03 -20.24
CA GLN A 85 -6.58 -8.09 -19.62
C GLN A 85 -5.81 -6.77 -19.77
N LYS A 86 -5.91 -6.11 -20.94
CA LYS A 86 -5.28 -4.79 -21.15
C LYS A 86 -5.81 -3.74 -20.19
N GLU A 87 -7.12 -3.69 -19.97
CA GLU A 87 -7.73 -2.73 -19.02
C GLU A 87 -7.32 -3.06 -17.57
N GLU A 88 -7.32 -4.34 -17.18
CA GLU A 88 -6.84 -4.77 -15.86
C GLU A 88 -5.36 -4.41 -15.65
N ILE A 89 -4.51 -4.60 -16.66
CA ILE A 89 -3.08 -4.23 -16.63
C ILE A 89 -2.89 -2.72 -16.47
N LYS A 90 -3.67 -1.90 -17.19
CA LYS A 90 -3.62 -0.44 -17.06
C LYS A 90 -4.08 0.04 -15.68
N ASP A 91 -4.84 -0.77 -14.96
CA ASP A 91 -5.30 -0.48 -13.62
C ASP A 91 -4.30 -0.85 -12.51
N ILE A 92 -3.32 -1.70 -12.81
CA ILE A 92 -2.22 -2.02 -11.90
C ILE A 92 -1.30 -0.80 -11.76
N LEU A 93 -1.08 -0.35 -10.51
CA LEU A 93 -0.08 0.66 -10.21
C LEU A 93 1.31 0.01 -10.15
N LEU A 94 2.25 0.52 -10.96
CA LEU A 94 3.67 0.23 -10.76
C LEU A 94 4.28 1.25 -9.80
N VAL A 95 4.98 0.77 -8.77
CA VAL A 95 5.75 1.58 -7.83
C VAL A 95 7.24 1.31 -8.04
N PRO A 96 8.06 2.32 -8.38
CA PRO A 96 9.50 2.16 -8.43
C PRO A 96 10.06 1.90 -7.02
N ASN A 97 10.66 0.74 -6.81
CA ASN A 97 11.34 0.36 -5.57
C ASN A 97 12.84 0.19 -5.85
N VAL A 98 13.67 1.06 -5.28
CA VAL A 98 15.13 0.91 -5.39
C VAL A 98 15.66 0.22 -4.14
N GLU A 99 16.22 -0.96 -4.31
CA GLU A 99 16.91 -1.68 -3.26
C GLU A 99 18.38 -1.23 -3.20
N LEU A 100 18.77 -0.79 -2.01
CA LEU A 100 20.12 -0.37 -1.66
C LEU A 100 20.65 -1.25 -0.53
N ARG A 101 21.97 -1.24 -0.37
CA ARG A 101 22.66 -1.88 0.74
C ARG A 101 23.41 -0.84 1.55
N MET A 102 23.36 -0.94 2.87
CA MET A 102 24.08 -0.03 3.75
C MET A 102 24.91 -0.76 4.79
N LEU A 103 25.94 -0.07 5.26
CA LEU A 103 26.62 -0.41 6.51
C LEU A 103 25.71 -0.05 7.71
N PRO A 104 25.83 -0.76 8.85
CA PRO A 104 26.78 -1.85 9.13
C PRO A 104 26.37 -3.20 8.51
N SER A 105 27.30 -4.15 8.47
CA SER A 105 26.95 -5.54 8.18
C SER A 105 26.25 -6.19 9.38
N THR A 106 25.27 -7.04 9.11
CA THR A 106 24.67 -7.96 10.07
C THR A 106 25.69 -8.95 10.60
N ASP A 107 25.31 -9.68 11.65
CA ASP A 107 26.11 -10.75 12.25
C ASP A 107 26.43 -11.89 11.27
N SER A 108 25.72 -11.97 10.15
CA SER A 108 25.99 -12.93 9.06
C SER A 108 26.97 -12.41 8.02
N GLY A 109 27.53 -11.21 8.20
CA GLY A 109 28.43 -10.56 7.26
C GLY A 109 27.74 -9.94 6.04
N LYS A 110 26.40 -9.91 6.00
CA LYS A 110 25.63 -9.27 4.93
C LYS A 110 25.30 -7.83 5.29
N LEU A 111 25.21 -6.95 4.30
CA LEU A 111 24.78 -5.57 4.50
C LEU A 111 23.27 -5.49 4.77
N VAL A 112 22.83 -4.44 5.45
CA VAL A 112 21.40 -4.19 5.69
C VAL A 112 20.76 -3.68 4.40
N ASN A 113 19.66 -4.30 3.98
CA ASN A 113 18.87 -3.87 2.83
C ASN A 113 17.92 -2.73 3.22
N ILE A 114 17.94 -1.65 2.44
CA ILE A 114 17.02 -0.53 2.55
C ILE A 114 16.41 -0.26 1.17
N HIS A 115 15.14 0.09 1.17
CA HIS A 115 14.32 0.28 0.00
C HIS A 115 13.82 1.72 -0.05
N CYS A 116 13.88 2.32 -1.23
CA CYS A 116 13.24 3.60 -1.51
C CYS A 116 12.10 3.37 -2.50
N LEU A 117 10.86 3.43 -2.00
CA LEU A 117 9.65 3.37 -2.82
C LEU A 117 9.29 4.79 -3.26
N PHE A 118 9.41 5.06 -4.55
CA PHE A 118 9.27 6.39 -5.13
C PHE A 118 7.86 6.63 -5.67
N ASN A 119 7.42 7.89 -5.68
CA ASN A 119 6.21 8.30 -6.39
C ASN A 119 6.35 7.98 -7.89
N PRO A 120 5.43 7.24 -8.52
CA PRO A 120 5.56 6.85 -9.93
C PRO A 120 5.27 7.97 -10.95
N GLU A 121 4.94 9.18 -10.50
CA GLU A 121 4.76 10.36 -11.37
C GLU A 121 5.99 10.61 -12.27
N ASN A 122 5.75 10.81 -13.57
CA ASN A 122 6.83 10.86 -14.59
C ASN A 122 7.87 11.94 -14.31
N ASN A 123 7.43 13.17 -14.01
CA ASN A 123 8.29 14.31 -13.70
C ASN A 123 9.14 14.12 -12.43
N PHE A 124 8.67 13.31 -11.47
CA PHE A 124 9.44 12.96 -10.29
C PHE A 124 10.45 11.86 -10.63
N VAL A 125 10.02 10.79 -11.29
CA VAL A 125 10.89 9.68 -11.72
C VAL A 125 12.06 10.18 -12.58
N GLU A 126 11.80 11.06 -13.55
CA GLU A 126 12.81 11.64 -14.42
C GLU A 126 13.86 12.48 -13.66
N SER A 127 13.50 13.05 -12.50
CA SER A 127 14.42 13.87 -11.71
C SER A 127 15.34 13.04 -10.80
N LEU A 128 15.03 11.77 -10.56
CA LEU A 128 15.79 10.89 -9.66
C LEU A 128 17.24 10.68 -10.08
N GLU A 129 17.56 10.67 -11.38
CA GLU A 129 18.94 10.53 -11.87
C GLU A 129 19.86 11.61 -11.29
N ASN A 130 19.38 12.86 -11.26
CA ASN A 130 20.14 13.98 -10.73
C ASN A 130 19.97 14.12 -9.21
N ASP A 131 18.72 14.07 -8.75
CA ASP A 131 18.38 14.42 -7.37
C ASP A 131 18.75 13.31 -6.37
N PHE A 132 18.73 12.05 -6.79
CA PHE A 132 18.95 10.88 -5.93
C PHE A 132 20.24 10.13 -6.30
N PHE A 133 20.29 9.55 -7.50
CA PHE A 133 21.39 8.68 -7.94
C PHE A 133 22.75 9.41 -7.99
N ALA A 134 22.81 10.57 -8.64
CA ALA A 134 24.05 11.36 -8.74
C ALA A 134 24.47 12.03 -7.42
N SER A 135 23.57 12.10 -6.43
CA SER A 135 23.82 12.72 -5.12
C SER A 135 24.42 11.76 -4.09
N LEU A 136 24.31 10.45 -4.31
CA LEU A 136 24.83 9.42 -3.43
C LEU A 136 26.14 8.83 -3.98
N HIS A 137 26.99 8.38 -3.08
CA HIS A 137 28.27 7.73 -3.38
C HIS A 137 28.59 6.67 -2.32
N ASP A 138 29.45 5.73 -2.67
CA ASP A 138 30.06 4.81 -1.71
C ASP A 138 31.16 5.50 -0.88
N SER A 139 31.71 4.79 0.09
CA SER A 139 32.82 5.30 0.93
C SER A 139 34.09 5.64 0.12
N GLY A 140 34.23 5.10 -1.10
CA GLY A 140 35.33 5.38 -2.02
C GLY A 140 35.11 6.60 -2.92
N GLY A 141 33.96 7.26 -2.83
CA GLY A 141 33.59 8.41 -3.67
C GLY A 141 33.03 8.05 -5.04
N ASN A 142 32.80 6.76 -5.33
CA ASN A 142 32.12 6.33 -6.56
C ASN A 142 30.64 6.68 -6.46
N LYS A 143 30.13 7.45 -7.43
CA LYS A 143 28.72 7.86 -7.46
C LYS A 143 27.79 6.67 -7.69
N MET A 144 26.57 6.75 -7.15
CA MET A 144 25.50 5.77 -7.33
C MET A 144 24.81 5.94 -8.69
N ASN A 145 25.60 5.88 -9.76
CA ASN A 145 25.14 5.85 -11.14
C ASN A 145 25.95 4.83 -11.94
N ARG A 146 25.54 4.52 -13.17
CA ARG A 146 26.15 3.45 -13.97
C ARG A 146 27.67 3.58 -14.10
N GLN A 147 28.17 4.78 -14.34
CA GLN A 147 29.61 5.03 -14.49
C GLN A 147 30.38 4.87 -13.18
N GLY A 148 29.85 5.39 -12.07
CA GLY A 148 30.48 5.24 -10.76
C GLY A 148 30.53 3.78 -10.32
N ILE A 149 29.45 3.02 -10.53
CA ILE A 149 29.39 1.59 -10.20
C ILE A 149 30.35 0.77 -11.08
N ILE A 150 30.47 1.06 -12.39
CA ILE A 150 31.48 0.43 -13.25
C ILE A 150 32.90 0.75 -12.76
N SER A 151 33.15 2.01 -12.36
CA SER A 151 34.45 2.43 -11.85
C SER A 151 34.84 1.68 -10.58
N LEU A 152 33.88 1.46 -9.66
CA LEU A 152 34.05 0.58 -8.51
C LEU A 152 34.35 -0.87 -8.92
N GLY A 153 33.61 -1.41 -9.89
CA GLY A 153 33.86 -2.77 -10.38
C GLY A 153 35.28 -2.96 -10.93
N LYS A 154 35.75 -2.00 -11.74
CA LYS A 154 37.11 -2.03 -12.32
C LYS A 154 38.21 -1.75 -11.30
N SER A 155 37.93 -0.96 -10.27
CA SER A 155 38.92 -0.73 -9.20
C SER A 155 39.12 -1.98 -8.33
N LEU A 156 38.05 -2.76 -8.13
CA LEU A 156 38.10 -4.02 -7.40
C LEU A 156 38.72 -5.17 -8.20
N ASP A 157 38.56 -5.17 -9.52
CA ASP A 157 39.19 -6.12 -10.42
C ASP A 157 39.63 -5.44 -11.74
N PRO A 158 40.89 -4.97 -11.80
CA PRO A 158 41.42 -4.27 -12.97
C PRO A 158 41.51 -5.12 -14.25
N MET A 159 41.34 -6.44 -14.15
CA MET A 159 41.35 -7.33 -15.32
C MET A 159 40.03 -7.31 -16.09
N ILE A 160 38.95 -6.78 -15.51
CA ILE A 160 37.65 -6.71 -16.16
C ILE A 160 37.65 -5.60 -17.23
N SER A 161 37.66 -6.00 -18.50
CA SER A 161 37.50 -5.09 -19.65
C SER A 161 36.03 -4.81 -20.01
N ASP A 162 35.15 -5.79 -19.77
CA ASP A 162 33.73 -5.71 -20.09
C ASP A 162 32.97 -4.83 -19.06
N ASN A 163 32.23 -3.84 -19.56
CA ASN A 163 31.55 -2.88 -18.70
C ASN A 163 30.35 -3.48 -17.95
N ASP A 164 29.65 -4.47 -18.50
CA ASP A 164 28.51 -5.10 -17.83
C ASP A 164 28.98 -6.06 -16.74
N VAL A 165 30.09 -6.76 -16.98
CA VAL A 165 30.77 -7.57 -15.93
C VAL A 165 31.28 -6.67 -14.80
N ALA A 166 31.90 -5.53 -15.14
CA ALA A 166 32.36 -4.56 -14.16
C ALA A 166 31.18 -3.95 -13.38
N TYR A 167 30.08 -3.61 -14.07
CA TYR A 167 28.89 -3.08 -13.42
C TYR A 167 28.31 -4.07 -12.41
N LYS A 168 28.19 -5.36 -12.75
CA LYS A 168 27.73 -6.41 -11.84
C LYS A 168 28.64 -6.53 -10.62
N LYS A 169 29.96 -6.56 -10.82
CA LYS A 169 30.96 -6.56 -9.73
C LYS A 169 30.82 -5.33 -8.83
N GLY A 170 30.58 -4.16 -9.42
CA GLY A 170 30.29 -2.92 -8.71
C GLY A 170 29.03 -3.03 -7.85
N ILE A 171 27.90 -3.46 -8.40
CA ILE A 171 26.62 -3.68 -7.68
C ILE A 171 26.78 -4.66 -6.50
N ASP A 172 27.69 -5.64 -6.61
CA ASP A 172 27.98 -6.58 -5.53
C ASP A 172 28.70 -5.98 -4.34
N ASN A 173 29.42 -4.87 -4.54
CA ASN A 173 30.27 -4.26 -3.52
C ASN A 173 29.86 -2.81 -3.17
N PHE A 174 28.96 -2.21 -3.96
CA PHE A 174 28.43 -0.88 -3.71
C PHE A 174 27.54 -0.89 -2.46
N HIS A 175 27.75 0.09 -1.61
CA HIS A 175 26.95 0.31 -0.41
C HIS A 175 26.90 1.81 -0.10
N VAL A 176 25.79 2.22 0.49
CA VAL A 176 25.56 3.62 0.88
C VAL A 176 25.69 3.78 2.38
N ASP A 177 26.16 4.94 2.80
CA ASP A 177 26.16 5.31 4.21
C ASP A 177 24.80 5.86 4.63
N ILE A 178 24.29 5.39 5.77
CA ILE A 178 23.02 5.87 6.34
C ILE A 178 23.01 7.40 6.54
N SER A 179 24.16 7.97 6.93
CA SER A 179 24.26 9.41 7.16
C SER A 179 24.09 10.22 5.88
N SER A 180 24.56 9.69 4.74
CA SER A 180 24.41 10.30 3.42
C SER A 180 22.96 10.28 2.97
N LEU A 181 22.28 9.14 3.13
CA LEU A 181 20.82 9.05 2.88
C LEU A 181 20.04 10.01 3.77
N SER A 182 20.29 10.00 5.09
CA SER A 182 19.60 10.88 6.04
C SER A 182 19.79 12.36 5.69
N LYS A 183 21.02 12.78 5.37
CA LYS A 183 21.31 14.16 4.94
C LYS A 183 20.59 14.53 3.64
N LEU A 184 20.55 13.61 2.67
CA LEU A 184 19.89 13.85 1.39
C LEU A 184 18.39 14.11 1.59
N PHE A 185 17.69 13.21 2.29
CA PHE A 185 16.25 13.35 2.53
C PHE A 185 15.91 14.53 3.45
N LYS A 186 16.78 14.91 4.40
CA LYS A 186 16.60 16.12 5.21
C LYS A 186 16.77 17.41 4.41
N LYS A 187 17.63 17.40 3.38
CA LYS A 187 17.94 18.59 2.57
C LYS A 187 16.96 18.78 1.40
N ASN A 188 16.43 17.69 0.84
CA ASN A 188 15.60 17.72 -0.36
C ASN A 188 14.15 17.37 -0.03
N SER A 189 13.31 18.40 0.17
CA SER A 189 11.89 18.22 0.52
C SER A 189 11.11 17.47 -0.56
N LYS A 190 11.42 17.71 -1.84
CA LYS A 190 10.79 17.01 -2.97
C LYS A 190 11.02 15.51 -2.87
N LEU A 191 12.25 15.06 -2.56
CA LEU A 191 12.55 13.65 -2.33
C LEU A 191 11.81 13.12 -1.09
N SER A 192 11.81 13.84 0.03
CA SER A 192 11.15 13.38 1.26
C SER A 192 9.64 13.22 1.13
N GLU A 193 8.98 14.10 0.37
CA GLU A 193 7.52 14.06 0.18
C GLU A 193 7.08 12.96 -0.81
N ASN A 194 7.99 12.52 -1.67
CA ASN A 194 7.74 11.60 -2.79
C ASN A 194 8.49 10.27 -2.66
N THR A 195 9.00 9.94 -1.48
CA THR A 195 9.68 8.67 -1.21
C THR A 195 9.23 8.09 0.12
N ILE A 196 8.93 6.80 0.14
CA ILE A 196 8.75 6.02 1.36
C ILE A 196 10.00 5.16 1.53
N ILE A 197 10.69 5.34 2.65
CA ILE A 197 11.87 4.56 2.99
C ILE A 197 11.42 3.35 3.80
N ALA A 198 11.76 2.16 3.33
CA ALA A 198 11.49 0.91 4.02
C ALA A 198 12.80 0.18 4.33
N VAL A 199 12.91 -0.42 5.51
CA VAL A 199 14.08 -1.25 5.86
C VAL A 199 13.66 -2.70 6.04
N SER A 200 14.46 -3.62 5.53
CA SER A 200 14.25 -5.05 5.72
C SER A 200 14.50 -5.43 7.19
N ASN A 201 13.65 -6.29 7.74
CA ASN A 201 13.79 -6.78 9.12
C ASN A 201 13.91 -8.30 9.11
N SER A 202 15.16 -8.76 9.01
CA SER A 202 15.55 -10.16 8.96
C SER A 202 16.87 -10.33 9.72
N ASN A 203 17.11 -11.52 10.28
CA ASN A 203 18.36 -11.81 10.98
C ASN A 203 19.55 -12.03 10.05
N GLN A 204 19.33 -12.06 8.73
CA GLN A 204 20.39 -12.24 7.74
C GLN A 204 20.84 -10.90 7.15
N ASP A 205 19.91 -10.10 6.65
CA ASP A 205 20.19 -8.89 5.85
C ASP A 205 19.26 -7.72 6.21
N GLY A 206 18.62 -7.79 7.38
CA GLY A 206 17.81 -6.70 7.90
C GLY A 206 18.36 -6.11 9.19
N ALA A 207 17.72 -5.04 9.63
CA ALA A 207 18.13 -4.28 10.82
C ALA A 207 18.08 -5.11 12.12
N SER A 208 17.26 -6.16 12.18
CA SER A 208 17.25 -7.10 13.31
C SER A 208 18.45 -8.05 13.34
N GLY A 209 19.19 -8.21 12.24
CA GLY A 209 20.41 -9.02 12.16
C GLY A 209 21.65 -8.38 12.80
N LEU A 210 21.50 -7.25 13.47
CA LEU A 210 22.55 -6.58 14.25
C LEU A 210 22.58 -7.07 15.72
N GLN A 211 22.03 -8.27 15.99
CA GLN A 211 21.58 -8.70 17.31
C GLN A 211 22.64 -9.36 18.21
N LYS A 212 23.75 -9.91 17.70
CA LYS A 212 24.80 -10.55 18.55
C LYS A 212 25.58 -9.56 19.41
N HIS A 213 25.25 -8.28 19.38
CA HIS A 213 25.71 -7.29 20.35
C HIS A 213 24.74 -7.07 21.53
N TYR A 214 23.58 -7.73 21.58
CA TYR A 214 22.61 -7.62 22.68
C TYR A 214 22.91 -8.52 23.90
N GLU A 215 23.68 -9.60 23.75
CA GLU A 215 23.95 -10.55 24.85
C GLU A 215 25.35 -10.41 25.48
N LEU A 216 26.17 -9.46 25.04
CA LEU A 216 27.52 -9.22 25.61
C LEU A 216 27.62 -7.99 26.53
N PHE A 217 26.56 -7.20 26.67
CA PHE A 217 26.57 -6.01 27.52
C PHE A 217 25.23 -5.80 28.23
N GLU A 218 24.85 -6.73 29.11
CA GLU A 218 24.23 -6.27 30.34
C GLU A 218 25.26 -5.34 31.03
N ASN A 219 24.93 -4.04 31.04
CA ASN A 219 25.69 -2.91 31.61
C ASN A 219 26.66 -2.16 30.67
N ASN A 220 26.24 -1.70 29.49
CA ASN A 220 26.62 -0.39 28.93
C ASN A 220 25.89 -0.12 27.60
N ASP A 221 25.25 1.05 27.45
CA ASP A 221 24.63 1.53 26.21
C ASP A 221 25.58 1.37 25.02
N SER A 222 25.25 0.45 24.11
CA SER A 222 26.15 0.07 23.01
C SER A 222 25.99 1.00 21.79
N SER A 223 27.09 1.28 21.09
CA SER A 223 27.08 2.11 19.87
C SER A 223 26.20 1.55 18.75
N LEU A 224 25.90 0.26 18.76
CA LEU A 224 25.10 -0.42 17.74
C LEU A 224 23.59 -0.24 17.94
N ASP A 225 23.13 -0.04 19.17
CA ASP A 225 21.75 0.36 19.45
C ASP A 225 21.43 1.72 18.83
N SER A 226 22.38 2.66 18.89
CA SER A 226 22.26 3.97 18.26
C SER A 226 22.15 3.86 16.73
N VAL A 227 22.89 2.93 16.11
CA VAL A 227 22.86 2.72 14.66
C VAL A 227 21.53 2.10 14.24
N ARG A 228 21.06 1.08 14.96
CA ARG A 228 19.75 0.45 14.70
C ARG A 228 18.60 1.45 14.87
N LYS A 229 18.66 2.28 15.92
CA LYS A 229 17.72 3.37 16.14
C LYS A 229 17.72 4.36 14.97
N ASN A 230 18.90 4.81 14.51
CA ASN A 230 19.01 5.68 13.34
C ASN A 230 18.41 5.07 12.06
N ILE A 231 18.59 3.76 11.84
CA ILE A 231 18.01 3.03 10.70
C ILE A 231 16.48 3.06 10.78
N TYR A 232 15.91 2.73 11.94
CA TYR A 232 14.46 2.76 12.12
C TYR A 232 13.89 4.17 12.08
N GLU A 233 14.56 5.16 12.64
CA GLU A 233 14.14 6.57 12.57
C GLU A 233 14.14 7.10 11.12
N LEU A 234 15.10 6.69 10.30
CA LEU A 234 15.13 7.04 8.88
C LEU A 234 14.00 6.38 8.08
N SER A 235 13.58 5.18 8.48
CA SER A 235 12.60 4.37 7.75
C SER A 235 11.17 4.66 8.20
N GLN A 236 10.22 4.80 7.27
CA GLN A 236 8.80 4.94 7.60
C GLN A 236 8.09 3.58 7.68
N VAL A 237 8.63 2.57 7.00
CA VAL A 237 7.99 1.27 6.82
C VAL A 237 9.01 0.14 7.08
N ILE A 238 8.51 -1.03 7.48
CA ILE A 238 9.33 -2.23 7.66
C ILE A 238 8.99 -3.27 6.59
N PHE A 239 9.98 -3.77 5.86
CA PHE A 239 9.82 -4.95 5.00
C PHE A 239 9.95 -6.21 5.86
N SER A 240 8.82 -6.80 6.24
CA SER A 240 8.77 -8.06 6.96
C SER A 240 7.40 -8.74 6.84
N GLY A 241 7.41 -10.01 6.43
CA GLY A 241 6.26 -10.89 6.49
C GLY A 241 6.04 -11.56 7.86
N ASN A 242 6.86 -11.26 8.87
CA ASN A 242 6.80 -11.92 10.17
C ASN A 242 5.71 -11.30 11.07
N PRO A 243 4.70 -12.07 11.54
CA PRO A 243 3.67 -11.54 12.43
C PRO A 243 4.21 -10.90 13.71
N ASN A 244 5.32 -11.43 14.25
CA ASN A 244 5.93 -10.88 15.46
C ASN A 244 6.53 -9.48 15.24
N ASP A 245 7.01 -9.19 14.03
CA ASP A 245 7.54 -7.87 13.72
C ASP A 245 6.39 -6.86 13.67
N ARG A 246 5.25 -7.23 13.05
CA ARG A 246 4.04 -6.40 13.08
C ARG A 246 3.61 -6.08 14.51
N LEU A 247 3.56 -7.08 15.39
CA LEU A 247 3.19 -6.84 16.80
C LEU A 247 4.19 -5.92 17.51
N PHE A 248 5.49 -6.07 17.25
CA PHE A 248 6.53 -5.21 17.82
C PHE A 248 6.41 -3.76 17.31
N PHE A 249 6.41 -3.53 16.00
CA PHE A 249 6.42 -2.18 15.43
C PHE A 249 5.09 -1.42 15.60
N LEU A 250 4.01 -2.09 16.02
CA LEU A 250 2.76 -1.47 16.42
C LEU A 250 2.63 -1.25 17.94
N GLY A 251 3.61 -1.70 18.75
CA GLY A 251 3.53 -1.60 20.21
C GLY A 251 2.43 -2.49 20.81
N LEU A 252 2.17 -3.64 20.17
CA LEU A 252 1.16 -4.63 20.57
C LEU A 252 1.79 -5.89 21.18
N LYS A 253 3.12 -5.97 21.22
CA LYS A 253 3.83 -7.10 21.80
C LYS A 253 3.87 -6.94 23.33
N SER A 254 3.59 -8.03 24.06
CA SER A 254 3.66 -8.01 25.53
C SER A 254 5.03 -7.49 26.02
N GLY A 255 5.02 -6.52 26.93
CA GLY A 255 6.23 -5.84 27.43
C GLY A 255 6.81 -4.77 26.50
N CYS A 256 6.15 -4.44 25.39
CA CYS A 256 6.57 -3.40 24.45
C CYS A 256 5.36 -2.59 24.00
N ASP A 257 5.12 -1.47 24.69
CA ASP A 257 4.03 -0.56 24.39
C ASP A 257 4.35 0.42 23.26
N LYS A 258 3.35 1.20 22.85
CA LYS A 258 3.46 2.19 21.77
C LYS A 258 4.52 3.25 22.07
N GLU A 259 4.65 3.68 23.33
CA GLU A 259 5.59 4.71 23.74
C GLU A 259 7.04 4.25 23.59
N LEU A 260 7.33 3.02 24.01
CA LEU A 260 8.66 2.42 23.87
C LEU A 260 9.05 2.24 22.39
N VAL A 261 8.10 1.83 21.53
CA VAL A 261 8.35 1.71 20.09
C VAL A 261 8.64 3.07 19.47
N ILE A 262 7.85 4.10 19.79
CA ILE A 262 8.08 5.46 19.30
C ILE A 262 9.44 5.98 19.77
N HIS A 263 9.81 5.74 21.03
CA HIS A 263 11.11 6.13 21.57
C HIS A 263 12.29 5.48 20.84
N ASN A 264 12.16 4.18 20.49
CA ASN A 264 13.25 3.40 19.89
C ASN A 264 13.29 3.42 18.37
N CYS A 265 12.16 3.68 17.71
CA CYS A 265 12.02 3.57 16.26
C CYS A 265 11.56 4.89 15.60
N GLY A 266 11.28 5.93 16.39
CA GLY A 266 10.80 7.25 15.95
C GLY A 266 9.29 7.30 15.68
N SER A 267 8.66 6.17 15.36
CA SER A 267 7.22 6.07 15.11
C SER A 267 6.75 4.62 15.24
N LEU A 268 5.43 4.41 15.34
CA LEU A 268 4.84 3.14 14.95
C LEU A 268 5.07 2.92 13.45
N LYS A 269 5.27 1.67 13.02
CA LYS A 269 5.58 1.36 11.62
C LYS A 269 4.72 0.23 11.08
N PRO A 270 4.16 0.38 9.87
CA PRO A 270 3.51 -0.72 9.20
C PRO A 270 4.57 -1.72 8.72
N CYS A 271 4.22 -3.00 8.73
CA CYS A 271 5.01 -4.04 8.09
C CYS A 271 4.39 -4.34 6.72
N ILE A 272 5.15 -4.14 5.65
CA ILE A 272 4.77 -4.52 4.27
C ILE A 272 5.55 -5.75 3.83
N HIS A 273 5.10 -6.36 2.73
CA HIS A 273 5.74 -7.54 2.17
C HIS A 273 5.57 -7.58 0.64
N GLY A 274 6.33 -8.46 0.00
CA GLY A 274 6.25 -8.80 -1.41
C GLY A 274 6.65 -10.25 -1.61
N SER A 275 6.52 -10.74 -2.83
CA SER A 275 6.90 -12.13 -3.16
C SER A 275 8.42 -12.35 -3.13
N ASP A 276 9.21 -11.29 -3.32
CA ASP A 276 10.67 -11.34 -3.47
C ASP A 276 11.08 -12.37 -4.54
N ALA A 277 10.29 -12.42 -5.62
CA ALA A 277 10.39 -13.44 -6.64
C ALA A 277 11.69 -13.27 -7.46
N HIS A 278 12.48 -14.33 -7.54
CA HIS A 278 13.69 -14.42 -8.38
C HIS A 278 13.55 -15.41 -9.54
N LYS A 279 12.40 -16.09 -9.64
CA LYS A 279 12.03 -16.98 -10.74
C LYS A 279 10.53 -16.88 -11.01
N GLU A 280 10.13 -17.26 -12.22
CA GLU A 280 8.77 -17.04 -12.71
C GLU A 280 7.69 -17.78 -11.90
N THR A 281 8.02 -18.92 -11.29
CA THR A 281 7.07 -19.70 -10.49
C THR A 281 6.71 -19.06 -9.16
N GLU A 282 7.50 -18.07 -8.70
CA GLU A 282 7.31 -17.37 -7.43
C GLU A 282 6.63 -16.00 -7.57
N LEU A 283 6.42 -15.52 -8.80
CA LEU A 283 5.78 -14.24 -9.07
C LEU A 283 4.45 -14.15 -8.33
N PHE A 284 4.32 -13.13 -7.47
CA PHE A 284 3.14 -12.82 -6.68
C PHE A 284 2.66 -13.93 -5.72
N LYS A 285 3.54 -14.89 -5.41
CA LYS A 285 3.26 -16.05 -4.54
C LYS A 285 4.18 -16.00 -3.31
N PRO A 286 3.96 -15.05 -2.37
CA PRO A 286 4.80 -14.91 -1.20
C PRO A 286 4.77 -16.18 -0.33
N HIS A 287 5.91 -16.51 0.26
CA HIS A 287 6.06 -17.69 1.10
C HIS A 287 5.01 -17.75 2.22
N LYS A 288 4.46 -18.94 2.49
CA LYS A 288 3.35 -19.17 3.44
C LYS A 288 2.06 -18.40 3.11
N ASN A 289 1.82 -18.03 1.84
CA ASN A 289 0.65 -17.25 1.42
C ASN A 289 0.52 -15.93 2.22
N ARG A 290 1.64 -15.29 2.53
CA ARG A 290 1.69 -14.03 3.25
C ARG A 290 1.42 -12.86 2.31
N TYR A 291 0.23 -12.82 1.72
CA TYR A 291 -0.17 -11.72 0.85
C TYR A 291 -0.26 -10.42 1.67
N CYS A 292 0.33 -9.35 1.16
CA CYS A 292 0.23 -8.02 1.76
C CYS A 292 -1.05 -7.35 1.26
N TRP A 293 -2.00 -7.19 2.19
CA TRP A 293 -3.25 -6.47 1.96
C TRP A 293 -3.09 -5.05 2.48
N ILE A 294 -3.34 -4.07 1.61
CA ILE A 294 -3.35 -2.65 1.98
C ILE A 294 -4.74 -2.08 1.73
N LYS A 295 -5.30 -1.41 2.75
CA LYS A 295 -6.59 -0.71 2.69
C LYS A 295 -6.39 0.71 2.19
N ALA A 296 -6.22 0.86 0.89
CA ALA A 296 -6.02 2.14 0.22
C ALA A 296 -6.31 2.06 -1.27
N ASP A 297 -6.47 3.21 -1.90
CA ASP A 297 -6.52 3.31 -3.36
C ASP A 297 -5.13 3.04 -3.95
N PRO A 298 -5.02 2.27 -5.05
CA PRO A 298 -3.77 2.03 -5.80
C PRO A 298 -3.17 3.32 -6.39
N THR A 299 -2.61 4.15 -5.51
CA THR A 299 -1.92 5.41 -5.78
C THR A 299 -0.80 5.58 -4.75
N PHE A 300 0.18 6.45 -5.03
CA PHE A 300 1.23 6.74 -4.07
C PHE A 300 0.71 7.47 -2.81
N GLU A 301 -0.29 8.35 -2.96
CA GLU A 301 -0.97 8.96 -1.81
C GLU A 301 -1.70 7.92 -0.95
N GLY A 302 -2.34 6.94 -1.59
CA GLY A 302 -2.94 5.79 -0.91
C GLY A 302 -1.89 4.98 -0.15
N LEU A 303 -0.71 4.76 -0.74
CA LEU A 303 0.40 4.10 -0.06
C LEU A 303 0.85 4.90 1.17
N LYS A 304 0.97 6.23 1.09
CA LYS A 304 1.37 7.06 2.25
C LYS A 304 0.43 6.93 3.45
N GLN A 305 -0.85 6.63 3.23
CA GLN A 305 -1.83 6.46 4.33
C GLN A 305 -1.43 5.35 5.32
N ILE A 306 -0.66 4.33 4.89
CA ILE A 306 -0.25 3.25 5.79
C ILE A 306 0.66 3.74 6.92
N ILE A 307 1.35 4.87 6.71
CA ILE A 307 2.24 5.46 7.72
C ILE A 307 1.41 6.16 8.81
N CYS A 308 0.25 6.73 8.45
CA CYS A 308 -0.66 7.40 9.37
C CYS A 308 -1.45 6.41 10.22
N GLU A 309 -1.91 5.31 9.62
CA GLU A 309 -2.80 4.32 10.26
C GLU A 309 -2.24 2.89 10.07
N PRO A 310 -1.06 2.58 10.62
CA PRO A 310 -0.32 1.36 10.29
C PRO A 310 -1.00 0.07 10.77
N GLU A 311 -1.76 0.15 11.86
CA GLU A 311 -2.52 -0.99 12.41
C GLU A 311 -3.71 -1.35 11.51
N GLU A 312 -4.48 -0.35 11.07
CA GLU A 312 -5.76 -0.52 10.39
C GLU A 312 -5.64 -0.71 8.88
N ARG A 313 -4.50 -0.33 8.28
CA ARG A 313 -4.35 -0.31 6.82
C ARG A 313 -3.47 -1.41 6.26
N VAL A 314 -2.74 -2.16 7.08
CA VAL A 314 -1.82 -3.20 6.59
C VAL A 314 -1.99 -4.51 7.34
N LEU A 315 -2.33 -5.56 6.59
CA LEU A 315 -2.47 -6.93 7.08
C LEU A 315 -1.76 -7.90 6.14
N ILE A 316 -0.98 -8.82 6.71
CA ILE A 316 -0.24 -9.83 5.95
C ILE A 316 -0.81 -11.20 6.28
N GLN A 317 -1.59 -11.75 5.37
CA GLN A 317 -2.35 -13.00 5.60
C GLN A 317 -2.86 -13.62 4.28
N PRO A 318 -3.27 -14.90 4.31
CA PRO A 318 -3.75 -15.60 3.10
C PRO A 318 -5.04 -15.01 2.51
N ASN A 319 -6.03 -14.71 3.37
CA ASN A 319 -7.38 -14.33 2.95
C ASN A 319 -7.59 -12.82 3.04
N LYS A 320 -8.53 -12.29 2.25
CA LYS A 320 -8.90 -10.87 2.29
C LYS A 320 -9.39 -10.47 3.70
N PRO A 321 -8.85 -9.40 4.30
CA PRO A 321 -9.35 -8.91 5.58
C PRO A 321 -10.77 -8.36 5.52
N GLU A 322 -11.48 -8.42 6.65
CA GLU A 322 -12.80 -7.80 6.86
C GLU A 322 -13.84 -8.15 5.78
N GLU A 323 -13.80 -9.39 5.26
CA GLU A 323 -14.75 -9.80 4.23
C GLU A 323 -16.15 -9.99 4.84
N LYS A 324 -17.05 -9.06 4.51
CA LYS A 324 -18.46 -9.12 4.88
C LYS A 324 -19.28 -9.91 3.86
N SER A 325 -20.23 -10.68 4.37
CA SER A 325 -21.23 -11.37 3.57
C SER A 325 -21.98 -10.39 2.68
N GLY A 326 -22.19 -10.76 1.41
CA GLY A 326 -22.84 -9.88 0.43
C GLY A 326 -24.21 -9.40 0.87
N TYR A 327 -24.93 -10.19 1.66
CA TYR A 327 -26.26 -9.83 2.11
C TYR A 327 -26.29 -8.66 3.12
N GLN A 328 -25.17 -8.37 3.79
CA GLN A 328 -25.05 -7.33 4.83
C GLN A 328 -24.57 -5.98 4.26
N VAL A 329 -24.23 -5.92 2.97
CA VAL A 329 -23.56 -4.77 2.38
C VAL A 329 -24.39 -4.21 1.24
N ILE A 330 -24.80 -2.95 1.38
CA ILE A 330 -25.35 -2.18 0.28
C ILE A 330 -24.20 -1.82 -0.65
N ASP A 331 -24.30 -2.23 -1.90
CA ASP A 331 -23.28 -2.03 -2.92
C ASP A 331 -23.41 -0.64 -3.55
N SER A 332 -24.62 -0.27 -3.96
CA SER A 332 -24.87 1.03 -4.57
C SER A 332 -26.34 1.44 -4.49
N ILE A 333 -26.56 2.73 -4.68
CA ILE A 333 -27.88 3.28 -4.99
C ILE A 333 -27.83 3.99 -6.34
N GLU A 334 -28.80 3.70 -7.19
CA GLU A 334 -29.01 4.39 -8.46
C GLU A 334 -30.34 5.14 -8.39
N ILE A 335 -30.31 6.43 -8.68
CA ILE A 335 -31.50 7.29 -8.67
C ILE A 335 -31.62 7.91 -10.05
N ASN A 336 -32.70 7.58 -10.78
CA ASN A 336 -32.95 8.04 -12.14
C ASN A 336 -34.28 8.79 -12.24
N ASN A 337 -34.31 10.06 -11.86
CA ASN A 337 -35.50 10.91 -11.94
C ASN A 337 -35.16 12.32 -12.46
N ASN A 338 -36.18 13.17 -12.60
CA ASN A 338 -36.03 14.52 -13.14
C ASN A 338 -35.16 15.45 -12.27
N LEU A 339 -34.88 15.07 -11.02
CA LEU A 339 -34.11 15.85 -10.05
C LEU A 339 -32.68 15.33 -9.89
N CYS A 340 -32.45 14.03 -10.09
CA CYS A 340 -31.17 13.36 -9.90
C CYS A 340 -31.06 12.17 -10.85
N ASN A 341 -29.94 12.09 -11.56
CA ASN A 341 -29.55 10.94 -12.39
C ASN A 341 -28.12 10.57 -11.98
N GLN A 342 -28.00 9.73 -10.95
CA GLN A 342 -26.71 9.38 -10.37
C GLN A 342 -26.72 7.96 -9.80
N LYS A 343 -25.58 7.27 -10.02
CA LYS A 343 -25.22 6.07 -9.30
C LYS A 343 -24.17 6.42 -8.24
N ILE A 344 -24.41 6.02 -7.00
CA ILE A 344 -23.51 6.23 -5.87
C ILE A 344 -23.07 4.85 -5.38
N MET A 345 -21.76 4.62 -5.42
CA MET A 345 -21.14 3.40 -4.89
C MET A 345 -20.83 3.60 -3.41
N PHE A 346 -21.07 2.57 -2.59
CA PHE A 346 -20.80 2.64 -1.16
C PHE A 346 -19.59 1.79 -0.76
N ASN A 347 -18.76 2.29 0.15
CA ASN A 347 -17.76 1.46 0.80
C ASN A 347 -18.47 0.40 1.67
N PRO A 348 -17.98 -0.85 1.75
CA PRO A 348 -18.56 -1.88 2.61
C PRO A 348 -18.46 -1.57 4.12
N ASN A 349 -17.67 -0.57 4.51
CA ASN A 349 -17.47 -0.13 5.88
C ASN A 349 -18.22 1.17 6.16
N LEU A 350 -17.50 2.26 6.38
CA LEU A 350 -18.07 3.55 6.73
C LEU A 350 -18.29 4.40 5.48
N ASN A 351 -19.49 4.97 5.35
CA ASN A 351 -19.81 5.96 4.34
C ASN A 351 -20.22 7.26 5.03
N THR A 352 -19.61 8.38 4.64
CA THR A 352 -19.93 9.70 5.20
C THR A 352 -20.39 10.63 4.10
N ILE A 353 -21.63 11.12 4.20
CA ILE A 353 -22.21 12.07 3.25
C ILE A 353 -22.08 13.48 3.83
N ILE A 354 -21.28 14.32 3.20
CA ILE A 354 -21.03 15.71 3.62
C ILE A 354 -21.66 16.72 2.66
N GLY A 355 -21.97 17.94 3.14
CA GLY A 355 -22.51 19.01 2.31
C GLY A 355 -23.30 20.06 3.10
N GLY A 356 -23.62 21.19 2.48
CA GLY A 356 -24.36 22.30 3.09
C GLY A 356 -25.78 21.96 3.57
N ARG A 357 -26.43 22.89 4.28
CA ARG A 357 -27.85 22.70 4.68
C ARG A 357 -28.73 22.56 3.43
N SER A 358 -29.75 21.69 3.52
CA SER A 358 -30.73 21.47 2.45
C SER A 358 -30.19 20.91 1.12
N THR A 359 -29.01 20.30 1.11
CA THR A 359 -28.43 19.65 -0.10
C THR A 359 -28.94 18.24 -0.38
N GLY A 360 -29.99 17.78 0.32
CA GLY A 360 -30.61 16.48 0.07
C GLY A 360 -30.01 15.26 0.78
N LYS A 361 -29.02 15.43 1.68
CA LYS A 361 -28.37 14.32 2.41
C LYS A 361 -29.35 13.41 3.16
N SER A 362 -30.20 13.99 4.01
CA SER A 362 -31.22 13.24 4.75
C SER A 362 -32.24 12.59 3.82
N LYS A 363 -32.53 13.23 2.68
CA LYS A 363 -33.44 12.70 1.67
C LYS A 363 -32.87 11.49 0.95
N LEU A 364 -31.56 11.47 0.68
CA LEU A 364 -30.87 10.29 0.14
C LEU A 364 -30.98 9.09 1.09
N LEU A 365 -30.71 9.30 2.39
CA LEU A 365 -30.86 8.24 3.39
C LEU A 365 -32.32 7.74 3.49
N GLN A 366 -33.29 8.65 3.48
CA GLN A 366 -34.71 8.30 3.47
C GLN A 366 -35.11 7.49 2.23
N VAL A 367 -34.64 7.84 1.03
CA VAL A 367 -34.91 7.04 -0.19
C VAL A 367 -34.30 5.64 -0.09
N LEU A 368 -33.08 5.53 0.46
CA LEU A 368 -32.40 4.25 0.64
C LEU A 368 -33.19 3.34 1.60
N VAL A 369 -33.60 3.87 2.75
CA VAL A 369 -34.40 3.10 3.73
C VAL A 369 -35.77 2.76 3.15
N ASN A 370 -36.42 3.65 2.40
CA ASN A 370 -37.74 3.38 1.80
C ASN A 370 -37.71 2.21 0.83
N LYS A 371 -36.58 2.03 0.14
CA LYS A 371 -36.35 0.92 -0.80
C LYS A 371 -36.00 -0.41 -0.14
N ILE A 372 -35.52 -0.38 1.10
CA ILE A 372 -35.09 -1.59 1.83
C ILE A 372 -36.15 -2.02 2.84
N ASN A 373 -36.62 -1.08 3.67
CA ASN A 373 -37.60 -1.33 4.70
C ASN A 373 -38.44 -0.07 4.96
N SER A 374 -39.54 0.07 4.21
CA SER A 374 -40.44 1.23 4.36
C SER A 374 -41.15 1.30 5.71
N GLU A 375 -41.24 0.20 6.47
CA GLU A 375 -41.86 0.20 7.80
C GLU A 375 -40.98 0.93 8.82
N GLU A 376 -39.67 0.76 8.73
CA GLU A 376 -38.68 1.43 9.59
C GLU A 376 -38.81 2.97 9.51
N LEU A 377 -39.14 3.51 8.33
CA LEU A 377 -39.36 4.94 8.13
C LEU A 377 -40.68 5.46 8.70
N LYS A 378 -41.73 4.62 8.70
CA LYS A 378 -43.06 5.02 9.20
C LYS A 378 -43.05 5.23 10.73
N ASN A 379 -42.05 4.70 11.42
CA ASN A 379 -41.83 4.91 12.84
C ASN A 379 -41.27 6.32 13.17
N ASP A 380 -40.84 7.10 12.17
CA ASP A 380 -40.43 8.50 12.37
C ASP A 380 -41.61 9.46 12.14
N GLU A 381 -42.13 10.06 13.22
CA GLU A 381 -43.21 11.06 13.19
C GLU A 381 -42.94 12.25 12.25
N ASN A 382 -41.66 12.63 12.04
CA ASN A 382 -41.29 13.70 11.10
C ASN A 382 -41.42 13.27 9.64
N PHE A 383 -41.40 11.97 9.36
CA PHE A 383 -41.49 11.41 8.02
C PHE A 383 -42.90 11.48 7.44
N ASN A 384 -43.94 11.35 8.27
CA ASN A 384 -45.35 11.38 7.84
C ASN A 384 -45.70 12.63 7.00
N ASN A 385 -45.07 13.77 7.27
CA ASN A 385 -45.30 15.02 6.51
C ASN A 385 -44.62 15.06 5.14
N SER A 386 -43.76 14.09 4.81
CA SER A 386 -42.97 14.07 3.56
C SER A 386 -42.96 12.72 2.84
N ILE A 387 -43.81 11.79 3.25
CA ILE A 387 -43.89 10.42 2.71
C ILE A 387 -44.20 10.42 1.21
N ASP A 388 -45.20 11.20 0.77
CA ASP A 388 -45.58 11.34 -0.64
C ASP A 388 -44.42 11.81 -1.53
N PHE A 389 -43.56 12.68 -1.01
CA PHE A 389 -42.41 13.18 -1.74
C PHE A 389 -41.30 12.13 -1.83
N ILE A 390 -41.05 11.40 -0.75
CA ILE A 390 -40.05 10.33 -0.72
C ILE A 390 -40.49 9.15 -1.60
N ASP A 391 -41.76 8.78 -1.58
CA ASP A 391 -42.29 7.73 -2.45
C ASP A 391 -42.12 8.10 -3.93
N LYS A 392 -42.45 9.35 -4.30
CA LYS A 392 -42.21 9.88 -5.65
C LYS A 392 -40.74 9.83 -6.05
N LEU A 393 -39.83 10.22 -5.16
CA LEU A 393 -38.39 10.13 -5.42
C LEU A 393 -37.90 8.69 -5.54
N SER A 394 -38.50 7.79 -4.77
CA SER A 394 -38.12 6.39 -4.68
C SER A 394 -38.57 5.59 -5.90
N VAL A 395 -39.62 5.98 -6.64
CA VAL A 395 -40.14 5.19 -7.78
C VAL A 395 -39.03 4.69 -8.71
N ASN A 396 -38.10 5.58 -9.09
CA ASN A 396 -36.98 5.25 -9.99
C ASN A 396 -35.64 5.08 -9.26
N ALA A 397 -35.66 4.83 -7.96
CA ALA A 397 -34.48 4.48 -7.19
C ALA A 397 -34.31 2.95 -7.14
N LYS A 398 -33.06 2.50 -7.25
CA LYS A 398 -32.65 1.10 -7.12
C LYS A 398 -31.54 1.00 -6.09
N VAL A 399 -31.74 0.15 -5.09
CA VAL A 399 -30.69 -0.24 -4.14
C VAL A 399 -30.18 -1.60 -4.58
N ILE A 400 -28.88 -1.68 -4.83
CA ILE A 400 -28.19 -2.92 -5.20
C ILE A 400 -27.38 -3.38 -3.98
N TRP A 401 -27.56 -4.63 -3.60
CA TRP A 401 -26.76 -5.28 -2.57
C TRP A 401 -25.52 -5.94 -3.16
N LYS A 402 -24.50 -6.19 -2.34
CA LYS A 402 -23.22 -6.78 -2.79
C LYS A 402 -23.38 -8.21 -3.33
N ASP A 403 -24.42 -8.93 -2.90
CA ASP A 403 -24.82 -10.23 -3.46
C ASP A 403 -25.66 -10.13 -4.75
N LYS A 404 -25.74 -8.94 -5.35
CA LYS A 404 -26.44 -8.62 -6.60
C LYS A 404 -27.97 -8.64 -6.53
N GLU A 405 -28.54 -8.81 -5.34
CA GLU A 405 -29.98 -8.64 -5.14
C GLU A 405 -30.38 -7.16 -5.27
N GLU A 406 -31.50 -6.88 -5.94
CA GLU A 406 -32.04 -5.53 -6.15
C GLU A 406 -33.25 -5.29 -5.23
N ASN A 407 -33.28 -4.16 -4.53
CA ASN A 407 -34.39 -3.71 -3.66
C ASN A 407 -34.88 -4.78 -2.67
N LYS A 408 -33.98 -5.67 -2.25
CA LYS A 408 -34.31 -6.76 -1.33
C LYS A 408 -34.53 -6.20 0.06
N ASN A 409 -35.68 -6.53 0.66
CA ASN A 409 -35.95 -6.20 2.05
C ASN A 409 -34.99 -6.94 2.97
N ARG A 410 -34.33 -6.19 3.85
CA ARG A 410 -33.38 -6.69 4.86
C ARG A 410 -33.44 -5.80 6.09
N ASP A 411 -33.06 -6.39 7.22
CA ASP A 411 -32.99 -5.67 8.48
C ASP A 411 -31.90 -4.61 8.40
N ILE A 412 -32.29 -3.37 8.72
CA ILE A 412 -31.42 -2.21 8.76
C ILE A 412 -31.80 -1.35 9.95
N ASP A 413 -30.80 -0.84 10.67
CA ASP A 413 -31.02 0.15 11.71
C ASP A 413 -31.00 1.54 11.08
N PHE A 414 -32.11 2.27 11.21
CA PHE A 414 -32.19 3.65 10.74
C PHE A 414 -32.41 4.63 11.89
N PHE A 415 -31.45 5.53 12.08
CA PHE A 415 -31.52 6.57 13.08
C PHE A 415 -31.80 7.94 12.43
N PRO A 416 -33.03 8.48 12.54
CA PRO A 416 -33.36 9.79 11.99
C PRO A 416 -32.65 10.93 12.73
N GLN A 417 -32.61 12.12 12.11
CA GLN A 417 -31.81 13.27 12.60
C GLN A 417 -32.11 13.67 14.05
N SER A 418 -33.34 13.49 14.52
CA SER A 418 -33.75 13.83 15.89
C SER A 418 -33.70 12.64 16.87
N TYR A 419 -33.28 11.45 16.42
CA TYR A 419 -33.31 10.22 17.22
C TYR A 419 -32.52 10.37 18.53
N MET A 420 -31.22 10.69 18.44
CA MET A 420 -30.36 10.86 19.62
C MET A 420 -30.83 12.00 20.52
N TYR A 421 -31.37 13.07 19.93
CA TYR A 421 -31.94 14.17 20.71
C TYR A 421 -33.18 13.74 21.49
N LYS A 422 -34.07 12.94 20.90
CA LYS A 422 -35.27 12.41 21.58
C LYS A 422 -34.90 11.49 22.73
N ILE A 423 -33.91 10.60 22.54
CA ILE A 423 -33.40 9.72 23.61
C ILE A 423 -32.79 10.56 24.74
N ALA A 424 -31.92 11.51 24.42
CA ALA A 424 -31.24 12.31 25.43
C ALA A 424 -32.19 13.16 26.29
N ASN A 425 -33.34 13.58 25.76
CA ASN A 425 -34.32 14.42 26.46
C ASN A 425 -35.49 13.63 27.07
N THR A 426 -35.52 12.31 26.95
CA THR A 426 -36.60 11.48 27.50
C THR A 426 -36.01 10.43 28.43
N GLU A 427 -36.15 10.63 29.74
CA GLU A 427 -35.56 9.78 30.78
C GLU A 427 -35.94 8.30 30.59
N SER A 428 -37.23 8.01 30.34
CA SER A 428 -37.71 6.65 30.10
C SER A 428 -37.11 5.97 28.86
N ARG A 429 -36.87 6.71 27.76
CA ARG A 429 -36.24 6.15 26.55
C ARG A 429 -34.75 5.90 26.74
N LYS A 430 -34.13 6.66 27.65
CA LYS A 430 -32.73 6.48 28.00
C LYS A 430 -32.55 5.22 28.84
N ASP A 431 -33.45 4.99 29.80
CA ASP A 431 -33.47 3.78 30.62
C ASP A 431 -33.76 2.54 29.75
N GLU A 432 -34.76 2.62 28.85
CA GLU A 432 -35.09 1.55 27.90
C GLU A 432 -33.92 1.19 26.95
N LEU A 433 -33.14 2.19 26.52
CA LEU A 433 -31.93 1.93 25.71
C LEU A 433 -30.86 1.18 26.53
N VAL A 434 -30.66 1.54 27.80
CA VAL A 434 -29.65 0.91 28.67
C VAL A 434 -30.07 -0.50 29.06
N GLU A 435 -31.36 -0.76 29.27
CA GLU A 435 -31.88 -2.08 29.62
C GLU A 435 -31.82 -3.09 28.45
N ASN A 436 -31.75 -2.60 27.21
CA ASN A 436 -31.71 -3.42 25.99
C ASN A 436 -30.29 -3.69 25.45
N ILE A 437 -29.24 -3.17 26.10
CA ILE A 437 -27.81 -3.45 25.80
C ILE A 437 -27.33 -4.58 26.72
#